data_AF-A0A7Y3AAF8-F1
#
_entry.id   AF-A0A7Y3AAF8-F1
#
_cell.length_a   1.000
_cell.length_b   1.000
_cell.length_c   1.000
_cell.angle_alpha   90.00
_cell.angle_beta   90.00
_cell.angle_gamma   90.00
#
_symmetry.space_group_name_H-M   'P 1'
#
loop_
_entity.id
_entity.type
_entity.pdbx_description
1 polymer ?
#
loop_
_entity_poly.entity_id
_entity_poly.type
_entity_poly.pdbx_seq_one_letter_code
_entity_poly.pdbx_strand_id
1 'polypeptide(L)'
;MTQILMAADLWTLDGGTLTIGDSQGTGLIEYVAPIDAPAVPLIGTTWVLSEVMTLDAVSTPLIGVDPTLVFDGDEITGSGGCNTYSARAIIQDGRVEISNLTYTERACADDGAMEQETMFFRVLEAAETYQLDGPRLLIQAPTEGLGFQAS
;
A
#
# COMPACT_ATOMS: atom_id res chain seq x y z
N MET A 1 25.24 0.46 5.92
CA MET A 1 24.09 1.11 5.24
C MET A 1 23.34 2.09 6.16
N THR A 2 23.39 1.93 7.48
CA THR A 2 22.65 2.76 8.47
C THR A 2 23.29 4.13 8.82
N GLN A 3 24.54 4.40 8.45
CA GLN A 3 25.23 5.65 8.83
C GLN A 3 24.66 6.90 8.18
N ILE A 4 24.08 6.80 6.98
CA ILE A 4 23.58 7.96 6.24
C ILE A 4 22.32 8.52 6.90
N LEU A 5 21.38 7.67 7.28
CA LEU A 5 20.15 8.11 7.96
C LEU A 5 20.42 8.66 9.37
N MET A 6 21.48 8.21 10.05
CA MET A 6 21.88 8.75 11.36
C MET A 6 22.56 10.12 11.28
N ALA A 7 23.06 10.51 10.10
CA ALA A 7 23.68 11.81 9.85
C ALA A 7 22.70 12.83 9.24
N ALA A 8 21.46 12.41 8.97
CA ALA A 8 20.42 13.28 8.42
C ALA A 8 19.86 14.21 9.50
N ASP A 9 20.07 15.52 9.34
CA ASP A 9 19.56 16.56 10.25
C ASP A 9 18.59 17.53 9.53
N LEU A 10 18.53 17.46 8.20
CA LEU A 10 17.83 18.38 7.32
C LEU A 10 17.11 17.59 6.22
N TRP A 11 15.95 18.10 5.79
CA TRP A 11 15.32 17.70 4.54
C TRP A 11 14.78 18.92 3.78
N THR A 12 14.80 18.83 2.44
CA THR A 12 14.21 19.82 1.54
C THR A 12 13.35 19.12 0.49
N LEU A 13 12.23 19.74 0.12
CA LEU A 13 11.37 19.28 -0.98
C LEU A 13 11.22 20.42 -1.99
N ASP A 14 11.81 20.27 -3.17
CA ASP A 14 11.74 21.25 -4.27
C ASP A 14 11.51 20.55 -5.60
N GLY A 15 10.56 21.05 -6.40
CA GLY A 15 10.28 20.50 -7.74
C GLY A 15 10.02 18.99 -7.82
N GLY A 16 9.49 18.36 -6.76
CA GLY A 16 9.27 16.90 -6.70
C GLY A 16 10.50 16.08 -6.28
N THR A 17 11.58 16.76 -5.89
CA THR A 17 12.82 16.16 -5.40
C THR A 17 12.93 16.34 -3.88
N LEU A 18 12.97 15.22 -3.16
CA LEU A 18 13.28 15.17 -1.75
C LEU A 18 14.79 15.00 -1.58
N THR A 19 15.44 15.96 -0.93
CA THR A 19 16.85 15.84 -0.52
C THR A 19 16.92 15.69 0.99
N ILE A 20 17.62 14.66 1.46
CA ILE A 20 17.95 14.46 2.87
C ILE A 20 19.43 14.79 3.05
N GLY A 21 19.74 15.68 3.98
CA GLY A 21 21.10 16.18 4.18
C GLY A 21 21.55 16.24 5.64
N ASP A 22 22.85 16.45 5.83
CA ASP A 22 23.44 16.67 7.15
C ASP A 22 23.24 18.10 7.68
N SER A 23 23.64 18.35 8.92
CA SER A 23 23.58 19.67 9.57
C SER A 23 24.47 20.73 8.90
N GLN A 24 25.35 20.35 7.97
CA GLN A 24 26.17 21.28 7.17
C GLN A 24 25.49 21.64 5.84
N GLY A 25 24.33 21.06 5.53
CA GLY A 25 23.61 21.27 4.28
C GLY A 25 24.10 20.40 3.13
N THR A 26 24.91 19.37 3.39
CA THR A 26 25.35 18.42 2.37
C THR A 26 24.21 17.46 2.05
N GLY A 27 23.79 17.37 0.79
CA GLY A 27 22.83 16.36 0.34
C GLY A 27 23.43 14.96 0.44
N LEU A 28 22.84 14.10 1.26
CA LEU A 28 23.26 12.72 1.48
C LEU A 28 22.44 11.74 0.64
N ILE A 29 21.14 12.01 0.48
CA ILE A 29 20.20 11.24 -0.33
C ILE A 29 19.36 12.22 -1.14
N GLU A 30 19.17 11.90 -2.42
CA GLU A 30 18.24 12.59 -3.30
C GLU A 30 17.23 11.56 -3.82
N TYR A 31 15.95 11.86 -3.66
CA TYR A 31 14.84 11.08 -4.20
C TYR A 31 14.05 11.98 -5.14
N VAL A 32 13.92 11.55 -6.39
CA VAL A 32 13.10 12.23 -7.39
C VAL A 32 11.85 11.38 -7.60
N ALA A 33 10.67 11.93 -7.32
CA ALA A 33 9.43 11.23 -7.63
C ALA A 33 9.35 10.96 -9.14
N PRO A 34 8.97 9.75 -9.59
CA PRO A 34 8.75 9.50 -11.01
C PRO A 34 7.52 10.30 -11.46
N ILE A 35 7.78 11.41 -12.15
CA ILE A 35 6.78 12.45 -12.46
C ILE A 35 5.78 12.03 -13.56
N ASP A 36 6.10 10.97 -14.32
CA ASP A 36 5.39 10.57 -15.55
C ASP A 36 5.10 9.06 -15.61
N ALA A 37 4.78 8.42 -14.48
CA ALA A 37 4.34 7.03 -14.53
C ALA A 37 2.94 6.96 -15.19
N PRO A 38 2.73 6.11 -16.23
CA PRO A 38 1.46 6.06 -16.93
C PRO A 38 0.33 5.65 -16.00
N ALA A 39 -0.80 6.34 -16.10
CA ALA A 39 -2.01 5.98 -15.37
C ALA A 39 -2.53 4.62 -15.85
N VAL A 40 -2.81 3.72 -14.90
CA VAL A 40 -3.49 2.44 -15.16
C VAL A 40 -4.93 2.51 -14.65
N PRO A 41 -5.89 1.78 -15.25
CA PRO A 41 -7.26 1.78 -14.76
C PRO A 41 -7.35 1.14 -13.37
N LEU A 42 -8.25 1.63 -12.51
CA LEU A 42 -8.51 1.01 -11.21
C LEU A 42 -9.14 -0.40 -11.37
N ILE A 43 -10.19 -0.47 -12.20
CA ILE A 43 -10.96 -1.69 -12.49
C ILE A 43 -10.22 -2.53 -13.53
N GLY A 44 -10.17 -3.83 -13.30
CA GLY A 44 -9.50 -4.80 -14.18
C GLY A 44 -7.97 -4.86 -14.04
N THR A 45 -7.39 -4.10 -13.11
CA THR A 45 -5.96 -4.15 -12.79
C THR A 45 -5.72 -5.05 -11.58
N THR A 46 -4.65 -5.85 -11.63
CA THR A 46 -4.16 -6.59 -10.47
C THR A 46 -3.25 -5.70 -9.65
N TRP A 47 -3.69 -5.39 -8.44
CA TRP A 47 -2.96 -4.59 -7.46
C TRP A 47 -2.26 -5.51 -6.47
N VAL A 48 -0.93 -5.48 -6.41
CA VAL A 48 -0.12 -6.27 -5.49
C VAL A 48 0.31 -5.40 -4.32
N LEU A 49 0.11 -5.86 -3.10
CA LEU A 49 0.46 -5.11 -1.89
C LEU A 49 1.97 -4.82 -1.87
N SER A 50 2.33 -3.56 -1.68
CA SER A 50 3.72 -3.10 -1.62
C SER A 50 4.06 -2.36 -0.34
N GLU A 51 3.05 -1.84 0.37
CA GLU A 51 3.24 -1.04 1.58
C GLU A 51 2.11 -1.27 2.58
N VAL A 52 2.48 -1.31 3.86
CA VAL A 52 1.56 -1.33 5.00
C VAL A 52 1.81 -0.10 5.85
N MET A 53 0.75 0.64 6.16
CA MET A 53 0.81 1.92 6.87
C MET A 53 0.04 1.85 8.18
N THR A 54 0.65 2.39 9.23
CA THR A 54 0.03 2.72 10.51
C THR A 54 0.21 4.22 10.77
N LEU A 55 -0.32 4.72 11.88
CA LEU A 55 -0.07 6.11 12.31
C LEU A 55 1.41 6.42 12.54
N ASP A 56 2.21 5.41 12.90
CA ASP A 56 3.59 5.60 13.34
C ASP A 56 4.62 5.21 12.28
N ALA A 57 4.24 4.35 11.32
CA ALA A 57 5.21 3.77 10.38
C ALA A 57 4.60 3.36 9.04
N VAL A 58 5.47 3.35 8.03
CA VAL A 58 5.25 2.66 6.75
C VAL A 58 6.26 1.54 6.65
N SER A 59 5.79 0.34 6.28
CA SER A 59 6.62 -0.86 6.20
C SER A 59 6.34 -1.64 4.92
N THR A 60 7.27 -2.52 4.56
CA THR A 60 7.08 -3.44 3.43
C THR A 60 6.35 -4.70 3.91
N PRO A 61 5.52 -5.33 3.06
CA PRO A 61 4.93 -6.62 3.35
C PRO A 61 5.98 -7.71 3.56
N LEU A 62 5.55 -8.80 4.20
CA LEU A 62 6.35 -10.00 4.41
C LEU A 62 6.82 -10.57 3.06
N ILE A 63 8.13 -10.81 2.95
CA ILE A 63 8.74 -11.34 1.72
C ILE A 63 8.16 -12.72 1.39
N GLY A 64 7.74 -12.90 0.14
CA GLY A 64 7.16 -14.14 -0.35
C GLY A 64 5.67 -14.30 -0.07
N VAL A 65 5.06 -13.30 0.57
CA VAL A 65 3.61 -13.21 0.77
C VAL A 65 3.12 -11.98 0.02
N ASP A 66 2.45 -12.20 -1.11
CA ASP A 66 2.03 -11.15 -2.04
C ASP A 66 0.50 -11.01 -2.05
N PRO A 67 -0.13 -10.33 -1.07
CA PRO A 67 -1.56 -10.05 -1.12
C PRO A 67 -1.92 -9.27 -2.38
N THR A 68 -3.08 -9.58 -2.94
CA THR A 68 -3.57 -8.98 -4.18
C THR A 68 -4.97 -8.43 -4.01
N LEU A 69 -5.31 -7.47 -4.85
CA LEU A 69 -6.62 -6.84 -4.92
C LEU A 69 -6.95 -6.58 -6.39
N VAL A 70 -8.14 -7.00 -6.82
CA VAL A 70 -8.66 -6.75 -8.17
C VAL A 70 -10.08 -6.20 -8.01
N PHE A 71 -10.31 -5.00 -8.54
CA PHE A 71 -11.67 -4.47 -8.70
C PHE A 71 -12.27 -4.99 -10.01
N ASP A 72 -13.43 -5.66 -9.93
CA ASP A 72 -14.24 -6.08 -11.07
C ASP A 72 -15.67 -5.55 -10.92
N GLY A 73 -15.89 -4.32 -11.39
CA GLY A 73 -17.15 -3.62 -11.18
C GLY A 73 -17.40 -3.29 -9.70
N ASP A 74 -18.44 -3.89 -9.12
CA ASP A 74 -18.82 -3.75 -7.71
C ASP A 74 -18.32 -4.92 -6.83
N GLU A 75 -17.47 -5.78 -7.38
CA GLU A 75 -16.84 -6.89 -6.68
C GLU A 75 -15.33 -6.65 -6.55
N ILE A 76 -14.76 -7.05 -5.42
CA ILE A 76 -13.32 -7.17 -5.23
C ILE A 76 -12.99 -8.65 -5.04
N THR A 77 -11.94 -9.11 -5.69
CA THR A 77 -11.36 -10.44 -5.46
C THR A 77 -9.85 -10.34 -5.27
N GLY A 78 -9.25 -11.36 -4.65
CA GLY A 78 -7.81 -11.44 -4.53
C GLY A 78 -7.34 -12.52 -3.56
N SER A 79 -6.08 -12.41 -3.18
CA SER A 79 -5.47 -13.21 -2.11
C SER A 79 -5.04 -12.29 -0.96
N GLY A 80 -5.27 -12.71 0.28
CA GLY A 80 -4.66 -12.12 1.47
C GLY A 80 -3.20 -12.57 1.69
N GLY A 81 -2.62 -13.29 0.72
CA GLY A 81 -1.29 -13.91 0.79
C GLY A 81 -1.33 -15.38 1.20
N CYS A 82 -2.37 -15.81 1.92
CA CYS A 82 -2.54 -17.19 2.36
C CYS A 82 -3.91 -17.75 1.95
N ASN A 83 -4.96 -16.97 2.19
CA ASN A 83 -6.33 -17.24 1.83
C ASN A 83 -6.74 -16.40 0.62
N THR A 84 -7.71 -16.91 -0.13
CA THR A 84 -8.39 -16.14 -1.18
C THR A 84 -9.61 -15.48 -0.58
N TYR A 85 -9.96 -14.29 -1.05
CA TYR A 85 -11.09 -13.54 -0.55
C TYR A 85 -11.93 -12.93 -1.68
N SER A 86 -13.15 -12.57 -1.33
CA SER A 86 -14.05 -11.76 -2.15
C SER A 86 -14.82 -10.77 -1.27
N ALA A 87 -15.14 -9.61 -1.81
CA ALA A 87 -15.93 -8.58 -1.13
C ALA A 87 -16.74 -7.76 -2.16
N ARG A 88 -17.68 -6.96 -1.67
CA ARG A 88 -18.35 -5.91 -2.46
C ARG A 88 -17.63 -4.59 -2.29
N ALA A 89 -17.62 -3.77 -3.34
CA ALA A 89 -17.06 -2.42 -3.30
C ALA A 89 -17.98 -1.38 -3.94
N ILE A 90 -18.10 -0.24 -3.27
CA ILE A 90 -18.73 0.96 -3.81
C ILE A 90 -17.62 2.01 -3.93
N ILE A 91 -17.39 2.49 -5.16
CA ILE A 91 -16.32 3.42 -5.49
C ILE A 91 -16.94 4.70 -6.04
N GLN A 92 -16.69 5.82 -5.38
CA GLN A 92 -17.22 7.11 -5.84
C GLN A 92 -16.37 8.27 -5.32
N ASP A 93 -15.98 9.19 -6.21
CA ASP A 93 -15.38 10.48 -5.83
C ASP A 93 -14.20 10.37 -4.84
N GLY A 94 -13.29 9.40 -5.06
CA GLY A 94 -12.13 9.13 -4.19
C GLY A 94 -12.46 8.38 -2.88
N ARG A 95 -13.73 8.00 -2.67
CA ARG A 95 -14.18 7.14 -1.58
C ARG A 95 -14.29 5.70 -2.03
N VAL A 96 -14.04 4.80 -1.10
CA VAL A 96 -14.27 3.37 -1.25
C VAL A 96 -14.96 2.86 0.00
N GLU A 97 -16.01 2.08 -0.18
CA GLU A 97 -16.63 1.31 0.89
C GLU A 97 -16.56 -0.17 0.50
N ILE A 98 -15.93 -0.98 1.34
CA ILE A 98 -15.80 -2.42 1.14
C ILE A 98 -16.68 -3.13 2.17
N SER A 99 -17.51 -4.06 1.71
CA SER A 99 -18.46 -4.77 2.56
C SER A 99 -18.57 -6.24 2.16
N ASN A 100 -19.18 -7.06 3.03
CA ASN A 100 -19.38 -8.48 2.80
C ASN A 100 -18.08 -9.23 2.46
N LEU A 101 -16.98 -8.86 3.12
CA LEU A 101 -15.70 -9.52 2.95
C LEU A 101 -15.80 -10.96 3.49
N THR A 102 -15.42 -11.91 2.65
CA THR A 102 -15.37 -13.33 2.98
C THR A 102 -14.07 -13.92 2.44
N TYR A 103 -13.51 -14.89 3.16
CA TYR A 103 -12.25 -15.54 2.81
C TYR A 103 -12.28 -17.02 3.14
N THR A 104 -11.39 -17.80 2.51
CA THR A 104 -11.17 -19.20 2.88
C THR A 104 -10.45 -19.29 4.23
N GLU A 105 -10.60 -20.39 4.98
CA GLU A 105 -9.89 -20.57 6.26
C GLU A 105 -8.82 -21.67 6.15
N ARG A 106 -7.66 -21.33 5.59
CA ARG A 106 -6.48 -22.21 5.52
C ARG A 106 -5.43 -21.74 6.50
N ALA A 107 -4.73 -22.72 7.10
CA ALA A 107 -3.54 -22.43 7.89
C ALA A 107 -2.38 -22.02 6.98
N CYS A 108 -1.67 -20.96 7.36
CA CYS A 108 -0.50 -20.47 6.63
C CYS A 108 0.77 -21.16 7.10
N ALA A 109 1.66 -21.48 6.17
CA ALA A 109 2.94 -22.13 6.50
C ALA A 109 4.01 -21.12 6.94
N ASP A 110 3.91 -19.88 6.47
CA ASP A 110 4.91 -18.84 6.70
C ASP A 110 4.62 -18.07 8.00
N ASP A 111 5.66 -17.89 8.81
CA ASP A 111 5.60 -17.13 10.06
C ASP A 111 5.22 -15.66 9.78
N GLY A 112 4.19 -15.16 10.45
CA GLY A 112 3.71 -13.77 10.28
C GLY A 112 2.69 -13.57 9.16
N ALA A 113 2.45 -14.58 8.30
CA ALA A 113 1.53 -14.45 7.18
C ALA A 113 0.07 -14.29 7.63
N MET A 114 -0.34 -15.00 8.70
CA MET A 114 -1.68 -14.86 9.26
C MET A 114 -1.92 -13.47 9.87
N GLU A 115 -0.92 -12.93 10.57
CA GLU A 115 -1.00 -11.60 11.17
C GLU A 115 -1.10 -10.52 10.08
N GLN A 116 -0.31 -10.63 9.02
CA GLN A 116 -0.38 -9.74 7.87
C GLN A 116 -1.75 -9.85 7.17
N GLU A 117 -2.25 -11.07 6.92
CA GLU A 117 -3.56 -11.28 6.31
C GLU A 117 -4.70 -10.69 7.15
N THR A 118 -4.64 -10.88 8.47
CA THR A 118 -5.63 -10.32 9.41
C THR A 118 -5.62 -8.79 9.35
N MET A 119 -4.44 -8.18 9.31
CA MET A 119 -4.31 -6.73 9.14
C MET A 119 -4.85 -6.28 7.78
N PHE A 120 -4.49 -6.99 6.71
CA PHE A 120 -4.95 -6.69 5.36
C PHE A 120 -6.48 -6.65 5.27
N PHE A 121 -7.16 -7.70 5.75
CA PHE A 121 -8.63 -7.72 5.76
C PHE A 121 -9.24 -6.64 6.66
N ARG A 122 -8.68 -6.41 7.85
CA ARG A 122 -9.13 -5.33 8.74
C ARG A 122 -9.08 -3.96 8.06
N VAL A 123 -7.99 -3.65 7.35
CA VAL A 123 -7.85 -2.36 6.66
C VAL A 123 -8.82 -2.25 5.48
N LEU A 124 -9.05 -3.34 4.73
CA LEU A 124 -10.06 -3.34 3.68
C LEU A 124 -11.47 -3.10 4.23
N GLU A 125 -11.86 -3.78 5.31
CA GLU A 125 -13.18 -3.60 5.95
C GLU A 125 -13.39 -2.19 6.52
N ALA A 126 -12.30 -1.53 6.94
CA ALA A 126 -12.32 -0.18 7.49
C ALA A 126 -11.98 0.92 6.45
N ALA A 127 -11.86 0.58 5.17
CA ALA A 127 -11.46 1.51 4.14
C ALA A 127 -12.52 2.62 3.94
N GLU A 128 -12.04 3.86 3.78
CA GLU A 128 -12.90 5.04 3.54
C GLU A 128 -12.55 5.75 2.23
N THR A 129 -11.28 5.74 1.85
CA THR A 129 -10.77 6.47 0.69
C THR A 129 -9.78 5.65 -0.11
N TYR A 130 -9.68 5.98 -1.39
CA TYR A 130 -8.63 5.46 -2.26
C TYR A 130 -7.99 6.59 -3.06
N GLN A 131 -6.73 6.40 -3.43
CA GLN A 131 -6.01 7.31 -4.33
C GLN A 131 -5.26 6.50 -5.38
N LEU A 132 -5.28 6.99 -6.61
CA LEU A 132 -4.61 6.39 -7.75
C LEU A 132 -3.55 7.37 -8.25
N ASP A 133 -2.30 6.93 -8.28
CA ASP A 133 -1.16 7.70 -8.76
C ASP A 133 -0.31 6.84 -9.71
N GLY A 134 -0.54 7.01 -11.02
CA GLY A 134 0.10 6.17 -12.03
C GLY A 134 -0.18 4.68 -11.80
N PRO A 135 0.84 3.83 -11.57
CA PRO A 135 0.73 2.42 -11.26
C PRO A 135 0.56 2.12 -9.77
N ARG A 136 0.36 3.14 -8.91
CA ARG A 136 0.20 2.97 -7.46
C ARG A 136 -1.25 3.20 -7.05
N LEU A 137 -1.75 2.32 -6.20
CA LEU A 137 -3.04 2.47 -5.52
C LEU A 137 -2.80 2.57 -4.02
N LEU A 138 -3.47 3.53 -3.38
CA LEU A 138 -3.52 3.67 -1.93
C LEU A 138 -4.96 3.44 -1.46
N ILE A 139 -5.15 2.58 -0.47
CA ILE A 139 -6.40 2.41 0.28
C ILE A 139 -6.16 2.89 1.71
N GLN A 140 -7.02 3.78 2.22
CA GLN A 140 -6.87 4.34 3.56
C GLN A 140 -8.09 4.07 4.43
N ALA A 141 -7.82 3.57 5.63
CA ALA A 141 -8.70 3.50 6.78
C ALA A 141 -8.32 4.63 7.77
N PRO A 142 -9.10 4.86 8.85
CA PRO A 142 -8.85 6.00 9.75
C PRO A 142 -7.46 6.07 10.39
N THR A 143 -6.84 4.92 10.66
CA THR A 143 -5.55 4.82 11.36
C THR A 143 -4.52 3.98 10.63
N GLU A 144 -4.89 3.40 9.49
CA GLU A 144 -4.09 2.40 8.77
C GLU A 144 -4.29 2.56 7.26
N GLY A 145 -3.38 2.01 6.48
CA GLY A 145 -3.48 2.04 5.03
C GLY A 145 -2.70 0.93 4.35
N LEU A 146 -3.08 0.67 3.09
CA LEU A 146 -2.44 -0.30 2.22
C LEU A 146 -2.04 0.39 0.92
N GLY A 147 -0.76 0.30 0.57
CA GLY A 147 -0.24 0.74 -0.72
C GLY A 147 0.00 -0.46 -1.62
N PHE A 148 -0.37 -0.33 -2.89
CA PHE A 148 -0.28 -1.38 -3.89
C PHE A 148 0.41 -0.87 -5.15
N GLN A 149 1.00 -1.79 -5.89
CA GLN A 149 1.53 -1.57 -7.23
C GLN A 149 0.78 -2.42 -8.25
N ALA A 150 0.54 -1.85 -9.42
CA ALA A 150 -0.01 -2.59 -10.56
C ALA A 150 0.99 -3.65 -11.06
N SER A 151 0.48 -4.85 -11.32
CA SER A 151 1.23 -5.99 -11.90
C SER A 151 0.97 -6.18 -13.39
#